data_AF-A0A7J8PXT7-F1
#
_entry.id   AF-A0A7J8PXT7-F1
#
_cell.length_a   1.000
_cell.length_b   1.000
_cell.length_c   1.000
_cell.angle_alpha   90.00
_cell.angle_beta   90.00
_cell.angle_gamma   90.00
#
_symmetry.space_group_name_H-M   'P 1'
#
loop_
_entity.id
_entity.type
_entity.pdbx_description
1 polymer ?
#
loop_
_entity_poly.entity_id
_entity_poly.type
_entity_poly.pdbx_seq_one_letter_code
_entity_poly.pdbx_strand_id
1 'polypeptide(L)'
;MGSDSLAQTKPIPIPTQEEDPSSQSTALLAFDTDSSLDSEVKSSPSNRRTSIIFIVLILLTCIALSAALAFAFLFYSSSSSSSTENKFSRPLKKLEKPVVLLVSSDGFRFGYQFKTPTPNIHRLIQNGTEAEMGLIPVFPSLTFPNHYSIVTGLYPAHHGIINNHFLDPKTGEFFHMASHEPKWWLGEPLWETV
;
A
#
# COMPACT_ATOMS: atom_id res chain seq x y z
N MET A 1 -26.10 43.90 -44.80
CA MET A 1 -26.81 44.79 -43.86
C MET A 1 -27.28 43.90 -42.72
N GLY A 2 -26.82 43.99 -41.48
CA GLY A 2 -25.78 44.85 -40.86
C GLY A 2 -26.02 44.88 -39.33
N SER A 3 -24.96 45.01 -38.53
CA SER A 3 -24.89 45.66 -37.18
C SER A 3 -25.95 45.34 -36.09
N ASP A 4 -25.61 45.10 -34.82
CA ASP A 4 -24.31 45.00 -34.13
C ASP A 4 -24.44 44.42 -32.71
N SER A 5 -23.29 44.07 -32.10
CA SER A 5 -22.87 44.12 -30.67
C SER A 5 -23.90 43.90 -29.52
N LEU A 6 -23.74 42.92 -28.62
CA LEU A 6 -22.70 42.69 -27.57
C LEU A 6 -22.88 43.46 -26.24
N ALA A 7 -22.89 42.71 -25.13
CA ALA A 7 -22.44 43.15 -23.79
C ALA A 7 -22.10 41.93 -22.90
N GLN A 8 -21.10 42.05 -22.03
CA GLN A 8 -20.55 40.99 -21.15
C GLN A 8 -20.04 41.61 -19.84
N THR A 9 -20.08 40.91 -18.69
CA THR A 9 -19.57 41.45 -17.41
C THR A 9 -18.94 40.42 -16.45
N LYS A 10 -17.62 40.53 -16.24
CA LYS A 10 -16.88 40.26 -14.98
C LYS A 10 -15.44 40.85 -15.06
N PRO A 11 -14.70 41.05 -13.95
CA PRO A 11 -13.83 42.23 -13.79
C PRO A 11 -12.31 42.01 -13.65
N ILE A 12 -11.61 43.16 -13.58
CA ILE A 12 -10.17 43.49 -13.59
C ILE A 12 -9.61 43.65 -12.14
N PRO A 13 -8.33 43.30 -11.79
CA PRO A 13 -7.09 44.15 -11.87
C PRO A 13 -5.82 43.42 -12.41
N ILE A 14 -4.88 43.99 -13.19
CA ILE A 14 -3.93 45.15 -13.02
C ILE A 14 -2.69 44.82 -12.14
N PRO A 15 -1.42 45.08 -12.57
CA PRO A 15 -0.85 45.18 -13.94
C PRO A 15 0.49 44.41 -14.13
N THR A 16 1.04 44.41 -15.35
CA THR A 16 2.45 44.06 -15.64
C THR A 16 3.04 45.10 -16.60
N GLN A 17 4.32 45.49 -16.44
CA GLN A 17 5.00 46.44 -17.35
C GLN A 17 5.77 45.73 -18.48
N GLU A 18 6.11 46.49 -19.52
CA GLU A 18 6.48 46.05 -20.86
C GLU A 18 7.97 45.69 -21.01
N GLU A 19 8.31 44.89 -22.04
CA GLU A 19 9.68 44.51 -22.44
C GLU A 19 10.06 45.01 -23.85
N ASP A 20 11.34 44.84 -24.20
CA ASP A 20 11.97 45.00 -25.54
C ASP A 20 12.24 46.47 -26.00
N PRO A 21 13.22 46.77 -26.90
CA PRO A 21 14.19 45.86 -27.55
C PRO A 21 15.68 46.30 -27.60
N SER A 22 16.56 45.29 -27.69
CA SER A 22 17.86 45.27 -28.43
C SER A 22 19.05 46.22 -28.08
N SER A 23 20.29 45.69 -28.09
CA SER A 23 21.47 46.21 -28.85
C SER A 23 22.75 45.35 -28.63
N GLN A 24 23.88 45.73 -29.26
CA GLN A 24 25.03 44.89 -29.63
C GLN A 24 26.35 45.08 -28.83
N SER A 25 27.19 44.02 -28.83
CA SER A 25 28.66 44.00 -28.99
C SER A 25 29.62 44.77 -28.04
N THR A 26 30.55 44.03 -27.39
CA THR A 26 32.02 44.33 -27.38
C THR A 26 32.83 43.18 -26.74
N ALA A 27 34.15 43.09 -27.02
CA ALA A 27 35.08 42.12 -26.40
C ALA A 27 36.57 42.53 -26.50
N LEU A 28 37.36 42.33 -25.42
CA LEU A 28 38.85 42.31 -25.27
C LEU A 28 39.16 41.46 -23.99
N LEU A 29 40.23 40.67 -23.77
CA LEU A 29 41.70 40.77 -23.99
C LEU A 29 42.36 41.87 -23.13
N ALA A 30 43.52 41.74 -22.44
CA ALA A 30 44.54 40.67 -22.21
C ALA A 30 45.29 40.98 -20.85
N PHE A 31 46.42 40.43 -20.36
CA PHE A 31 47.45 39.46 -20.81
C PHE A 31 48.26 38.86 -19.60
N ASP A 32 49.51 38.37 -19.81
CA ASP A 32 50.35 37.53 -18.91
C ASP A 32 51.18 38.23 -17.80
N THR A 33 51.80 37.43 -16.91
CA THR A 33 53.20 37.56 -16.40
C THR A 33 53.72 36.19 -15.90
N ASP A 34 55.03 35.93 -15.97
CA ASP A 34 55.66 34.58 -15.93
C ASP A 34 56.85 34.46 -14.92
N SER A 35 57.49 33.29 -14.86
CA SER A 35 58.90 32.99 -14.49
C SER A 35 59.28 32.36 -13.11
N SER A 36 59.74 31.09 -13.22
CA SER A 36 61.01 30.48 -12.71
C SER A 36 61.48 30.48 -11.23
N LEU A 37 61.65 29.25 -10.72
CA LEU A 37 62.86 28.64 -10.10
C LEU A 37 63.52 29.16 -8.79
N ASP A 38 63.80 28.19 -7.90
CA ASP A 38 64.99 28.01 -7.02
C ASP A 38 65.41 29.09 -5.99
N SER A 39 65.90 28.76 -4.77
CA SER A 39 66.05 27.47 -4.05
C SER A 39 66.33 27.68 -2.55
N GLU A 40 66.05 26.66 -1.71
CA GLU A 40 66.63 26.33 -0.37
C GLU A 40 66.73 27.40 0.77
N VAL A 41 66.67 27.10 2.09
CA VAL A 41 66.37 25.90 2.89
C VAL A 41 65.98 26.34 4.33
N LYS A 42 65.03 25.64 5.00
CA LYS A 42 65.06 25.35 6.46
C LYS A 42 63.94 24.42 6.98
N SER A 43 64.29 23.13 7.05
CA SER A 43 63.97 22.15 8.13
C SER A 43 62.54 21.94 8.67
N SER A 44 62.13 20.66 8.72
CA SER A 44 61.16 20.03 9.67
C SER A 44 59.64 20.21 9.38
N PRO A 45 58.72 19.27 9.73
CA PRO A 45 58.88 17.89 10.21
C PRO A 45 58.00 16.87 9.41
N SER A 46 58.14 16.77 8.08
CA SER A 46 57.20 16.00 7.22
C SER A 46 57.01 14.53 7.64
N ASN A 47 58.06 13.70 7.55
CA ASN A 47 57.95 12.24 7.58
C ASN A 47 57.34 11.69 8.89
N ARG A 48 57.59 12.34 10.04
CA ARG A 48 57.02 11.87 11.32
C ARG A 48 55.51 12.10 11.39
N ARG A 49 55.00 13.19 10.79
CA ARG A 49 53.55 13.46 10.72
C ARG A 49 52.87 12.50 9.74
N THR A 50 53.44 12.27 8.56
CA THR A 50 52.87 11.32 7.58
C THR A 50 52.91 9.88 8.10
N SER A 51 53.98 9.43 8.77
CA SER A 51 53.99 8.10 9.43
C SER A 51 52.94 7.97 10.53
N ILE A 52 52.73 9.00 11.37
CA ILE A 52 51.66 8.97 12.39
C ILE A 52 50.27 8.89 11.73
N ILE A 53 50.01 9.68 10.68
CA ILE A 53 48.76 9.62 9.92
C ILE A 53 48.55 8.23 9.31
N PHE A 54 49.59 7.63 8.73
CA PHE A 54 49.52 6.29 8.13
C PHE A 54 49.25 5.20 9.18
N ILE A 55 49.87 5.27 10.36
CA ILE A 55 49.59 4.37 11.48
C ILE A 55 48.16 4.54 11.99
N VAL A 56 47.66 5.79 12.12
CA VAL A 56 46.28 6.06 12.53
C VAL A 56 45.28 5.53 11.48
N LEU A 57 45.55 5.68 10.18
CA LEU A 57 44.72 5.12 9.12
C LEU A 57 44.66 3.59 9.16
N ILE A 58 45.80 2.92 9.40
CA ILE A 58 45.85 1.46 9.58
C ILE A 58 45.06 1.03 10.82
N LEU A 59 45.21 1.73 11.95
CA LEU A 59 44.44 1.43 13.16
C LEU A 59 42.93 1.60 12.94
N LEU A 60 42.51 2.65 12.23
CA LEU A 60 41.11 2.88 11.88
C LEU A 60 40.54 1.80 10.95
N THR A 61 41.28 1.35 9.94
CA THR A 61 40.81 0.25 9.05
C THR A 61 40.79 -1.09 9.78
N CYS A 62 41.75 -1.38 10.66
CA CYS A 62 41.71 -2.58 11.52
C CYS A 62 40.52 -2.56 12.49
N ILE A 63 40.20 -1.41 13.10
CA ILE A 63 39.03 -1.25 13.99
C ILE A 63 37.73 -1.43 13.19
N ALA A 64 37.61 -0.79 12.03
CA ALA A 64 36.42 -0.91 11.17
C ALA A 64 36.19 -2.35 10.67
N LEU A 65 37.26 -3.05 10.27
CA LEU A 65 37.19 -4.45 9.85
C LEU A 65 36.80 -5.38 11.01
N SER A 66 37.36 -5.17 12.19
CA SER A 66 37.00 -5.91 13.41
C SER A 66 35.53 -5.70 13.79
N ALA A 67 35.04 -4.46 13.74
CA ALA A 67 33.64 -4.13 14.01
C ALA A 67 32.69 -4.76 12.97
N ALA A 68 33.05 -4.75 11.68
CA ALA A 68 32.26 -5.38 10.62
C ALA A 68 32.18 -6.91 10.80
N LEU A 69 33.29 -7.57 11.13
CA LEU A 69 33.34 -9.00 11.43
C LEU A 69 32.51 -9.35 12.68
N ALA A 70 32.60 -8.55 13.74
CA ALA A 70 31.79 -8.74 14.95
C ALA A 70 30.29 -8.56 14.67
N PHE A 71 29.89 -7.56 13.87
CA PHE A 71 28.50 -7.34 13.49
C PHE A 71 27.96 -8.49 12.61
N ALA A 72 28.74 -8.95 11.63
CA ALA A 72 28.40 -10.11 10.82
C ALA A 72 28.26 -11.39 11.66
N PHE A 73 29.17 -11.62 12.62
CA PHE A 73 29.09 -12.74 13.55
C PHE A 73 27.81 -12.67 14.40
N LEU A 74 27.49 -11.52 15.01
CA LEU A 74 26.26 -11.34 15.80
C LEU A 74 24.99 -11.57 14.96
N PHE A 75 24.94 -11.04 13.73
CA PHE A 75 23.79 -11.21 12.84
C PHE A 75 23.60 -12.68 12.42
N TYR A 76 24.68 -13.40 12.14
CA TYR A 76 24.64 -14.81 11.76
C TYR A 76 24.37 -15.73 12.96
N SER A 77 25.00 -15.49 14.12
CA SER A 77 24.76 -16.25 15.36
C SER A 77 23.37 -16.01 15.96
N SER A 78 22.73 -14.86 15.71
CA SER A 78 21.33 -14.64 16.10
C SER A 78 20.33 -15.43 15.24
N SER A 79 20.77 -16.09 14.17
CA SER A 79 19.91 -16.78 13.19
C SER A 79 19.78 -18.29 13.45
N SER A 80 19.75 -18.74 14.72
CA SER A 80 19.57 -20.16 15.06
C SER A 80 18.80 -20.47 16.36
N SER A 81 17.79 -19.68 16.72
CA SER A 81 16.72 -20.10 17.64
C SER A 81 15.39 -20.31 16.93
N SER A 82 15.39 -21.16 15.90
CA SER A 82 14.18 -21.84 15.44
C SER A 82 13.67 -22.74 16.56
N SER A 83 12.85 -22.18 17.45
CA SER A 83 12.02 -22.97 18.36
C SER A 83 11.05 -23.78 17.51
N THR A 84 11.42 -25.02 17.22
CA THR A 84 10.58 -26.01 16.55
C THR A 84 9.49 -26.50 17.51
N GLU A 85 8.67 -25.54 17.93
CA GLU A 85 7.33 -25.72 18.50
C GLU A 85 6.55 -26.59 17.54
N ASN A 86 6.62 -27.90 17.74
CA ASN A 86 5.75 -28.88 17.09
C ASN A 86 4.33 -28.62 17.59
N LYS A 87 3.67 -27.64 16.95
CA LYS A 87 2.24 -27.33 17.11
C LYS A 87 1.42 -28.48 16.54
N PHE A 88 1.47 -29.62 17.22
CA PHE A 88 0.55 -30.72 17.00
C PHE A 88 -0.86 -30.14 17.05
N SER A 89 -1.54 -30.21 15.91
CA SER A 89 -2.94 -29.83 15.82
C SER A 89 -3.74 -30.65 16.83
N ARG A 90 -4.72 -30.01 17.47
CA ARG A 90 -5.59 -30.66 18.47
C ARG A 90 -6.14 -31.96 17.87
N PRO A 91 -6.10 -33.10 18.58
CA PRO A 91 -6.51 -34.38 18.00
C PRO A 91 -7.95 -34.29 17.49
N LEU A 92 -8.17 -34.75 16.26
CA LEU A 92 -9.43 -34.56 15.55
C LEU A 92 -10.54 -35.43 16.15
N LYS A 93 -11.30 -34.90 17.12
CA LYS A 93 -12.55 -35.55 17.58
C LYS A 93 -13.56 -35.54 16.44
N LYS A 94 -14.01 -36.72 16.01
CA LYS A 94 -15.16 -36.85 15.11
C LYS A 94 -16.41 -36.26 15.80
N LEU A 95 -17.11 -35.36 15.11
CA LEU A 95 -18.33 -34.75 15.60
C LEU A 95 -19.50 -35.76 15.51
N GLU A 96 -20.42 -35.69 16.47
CA GLU A 96 -21.57 -36.60 16.59
C GLU A 96 -22.66 -36.31 15.55
N LYS A 97 -22.70 -35.08 15.04
CA LYS A 97 -23.53 -34.61 13.92
C LYS A 97 -22.64 -33.85 12.93
N PRO A 98 -23.00 -33.78 11.63
CA PRO A 98 -22.39 -32.81 10.71
C PRO A 98 -22.57 -31.37 11.24
N VAL A 99 -21.56 -30.53 11.04
CA VAL A 99 -21.62 -29.11 11.37
C VAL A 99 -21.39 -28.31 10.10
N VAL A 100 -22.30 -27.37 9.82
CA VAL A 100 -22.19 -26.44 8.69
C VAL A 100 -21.27 -25.29 9.09
N LEU A 101 -20.32 -24.94 8.21
CA LEU A 101 -19.46 -23.78 8.35
C LEU A 101 -19.60 -22.91 7.10
N LEU A 102 -20.34 -21.81 7.21
CA LEU A 102 -20.41 -20.80 6.17
C LEU A 102 -19.19 -19.88 6.27
N VAL A 103 -18.32 -19.93 5.27
CA VAL A 103 -17.11 -19.09 5.19
C VAL A 103 -17.23 -18.17 3.99
N SER A 104 -17.32 -16.86 4.24
CA SER A 104 -17.24 -15.83 3.19
C SER A 104 -15.84 -15.24 3.11
N SER A 105 -15.43 -14.87 1.89
CA SER A 105 -14.25 -14.04 1.62
C SER A 105 -14.72 -12.89 0.74
N ASP A 106 -14.97 -11.72 1.31
CA ASP A 106 -15.49 -10.59 0.56
C ASP A 106 -14.55 -10.20 -0.60
N GLY A 107 -15.12 -9.75 -1.71
CA GLY A 107 -14.39 -9.45 -2.94
C GLY A 107 -13.74 -10.64 -3.67
N PHE A 108 -13.88 -11.89 -3.22
CA PHE A 108 -13.29 -13.06 -3.90
C PHE A 108 -14.05 -13.40 -5.20
N ARG A 109 -13.75 -12.66 -6.27
CA ARG A 109 -14.35 -12.84 -7.59
C ARG A 109 -13.97 -14.20 -8.18
N PHE A 110 -14.94 -14.88 -8.81
CA PHE A 110 -14.68 -16.07 -9.63
C PHE A 110 -13.55 -15.83 -10.65
N GLY A 111 -12.65 -16.81 -10.74
CA GLY A 111 -11.41 -16.75 -11.51
C GLY A 111 -10.19 -16.31 -10.69
N TYR A 112 -10.36 -15.72 -9.50
CA TYR A 112 -9.22 -15.38 -8.62
C TYR A 112 -8.48 -16.62 -8.13
N GLN A 113 -9.15 -17.77 -7.97
CA GLN A 113 -8.50 -19.02 -7.59
C GLN A 113 -7.42 -19.46 -8.59
N PHE A 114 -7.55 -19.10 -9.87
CA PHE A 114 -6.59 -19.45 -10.93
C PHE A 114 -5.49 -18.39 -11.15
N LYS A 115 -5.55 -17.23 -10.48
CA LYS A 115 -4.58 -16.13 -10.67
C LYS A 115 -3.33 -16.20 -9.79
N THR A 116 -3.36 -17.02 -8.74
CA THR A 116 -2.26 -17.13 -7.77
C THR A 116 -2.34 -18.48 -7.04
N PRO A 117 -1.23 -19.07 -6.56
CA PRO A 117 -1.27 -20.34 -5.83
C PRO A 117 -2.14 -20.26 -4.57
N THR A 118 -3.30 -20.90 -4.60
CA THR A 118 -4.26 -20.97 -3.48
C THR A 118 -4.43 -22.43 -3.01
N PRO A 119 -3.38 -23.08 -2.45
CA PRO A 119 -3.34 -24.54 -2.26
C PRO A 119 -4.45 -25.08 -1.36
N ASN A 120 -4.90 -24.31 -0.37
CA ASN A 120 -6.05 -24.71 0.46
C ASN A 120 -7.38 -24.65 -0.28
N ILE A 121 -7.58 -23.67 -1.17
CA ILE A 121 -8.81 -23.56 -1.98
C ILE A 121 -8.83 -24.65 -3.05
N HIS A 122 -7.70 -24.88 -3.73
CA HIS A 122 -7.56 -26.01 -4.67
C HIS A 122 -7.84 -27.36 -4.00
N ARG A 123 -7.36 -27.57 -2.78
CA ARG A 123 -7.66 -28.78 -1.99
C ARG A 123 -9.14 -28.92 -1.64
N LEU A 124 -9.86 -27.82 -1.38
CA LEU A 124 -11.31 -27.85 -1.15
C LEU A 124 -12.08 -28.19 -2.44
N ILE A 125 -11.69 -27.60 -3.58
CA ILE A 125 -12.29 -27.90 -4.90
C ILE A 125 -12.08 -29.37 -5.27
N GLN A 126 -10.84 -29.86 -5.21
CA GLN A 126 -10.46 -31.22 -5.59
C GLN A 126 -11.08 -32.33 -4.73
N ASN A 127 -11.50 -32.03 -3.51
CA ASN A 127 -12.09 -32.99 -2.56
C ASN A 127 -13.55 -32.65 -2.21
N GLY A 128 -14.21 -31.83 -3.03
CA GLY A 128 -15.52 -31.26 -2.74
C GLY A 128 -16.32 -30.94 -4.00
N THR A 129 -16.94 -29.77 -4.04
CA THR A 129 -17.77 -29.32 -5.16
C THR A 129 -17.65 -27.81 -5.30
N GLU A 130 -17.57 -27.31 -6.54
CA GLU A 130 -17.64 -25.88 -6.85
C GLU A 130 -18.74 -25.60 -7.89
N ALA A 131 -19.11 -24.32 -8.02
CA ALA A 131 -19.99 -23.87 -9.10
C ALA A 131 -19.13 -23.55 -10.34
N GLU A 132 -19.34 -24.27 -11.44
CA GLU A 132 -18.54 -24.19 -12.68
C GLU A 132 -18.42 -22.77 -13.25
N MET A 133 -19.48 -21.96 -13.16
CA MET A 133 -19.50 -20.56 -13.60
C MET A 133 -19.40 -19.55 -12.43
N GLY A 134 -19.10 -20.03 -11.22
CA GLY A 134 -19.12 -19.24 -9.99
C GLY A 134 -20.53 -18.94 -9.46
N LEU A 135 -20.59 -18.17 -8.38
CA LEU A 135 -21.84 -17.66 -7.80
C LEU A 135 -22.26 -16.35 -8.49
N ILE A 136 -23.53 -16.25 -8.89
CA ILE A 136 -24.12 -15.01 -9.41
C ILE A 136 -24.60 -14.17 -8.21
N PRO A 137 -24.09 -12.94 -8.01
CA PRO A 137 -24.53 -12.06 -6.93
C PRO A 137 -25.93 -11.46 -7.19
N VAL A 138 -26.62 -11.05 -6.14
CA VAL A 138 -27.79 -10.17 -6.25
C VAL A 138 -27.35 -8.75 -6.64
N PHE A 139 -28.25 -7.99 -7.27
CA PHE A 139 -28.04 -6.57 -7.51
C PHE A 139 -28.56 -5.72 -6.33
N PRO A 140 -27.81 -4.71 -5.86
CA PRO A 140 -26.45 -4.34 -6.29
C PRO A 140 -25.40 -5.31 -5.72
N SER A 141 -24.30 -5.51 -6.46
CA SER A 141 -23.20 -6.41 -6.08
C SER A 141 -22.30 -5.81 -4.98
N LEU A 142 -22.90 -5.54 -3.81
CA LEU A 142 -22.29 -4.95 -2.63
C LEU A 142 -22.33 -5.91 -1.45
N THR A 143 -21.39 -5.74 -0.51
CA THR A 143 -21.17 -6.60 0.67
C THR A 143 -22.45 -6.90 1.43
N PHE A 144 -23.12 -5.90 1.99
CA PHE A 144 -24.24 -6.10 2.91
C PHE A 144 -25.48 -6.71 2.22
N PRO A 145 -25.94 -6.21 1.06
CA PRO A 145 -27.02 -6.84 0.31
C PRO A 145 -26.75 -8.32 0.01
N ASN A 146 -25.55 -8.66 -0.49
CA ASN A 146 -25.25 -10.05 -0.88
C ASN A 146 -25.06 -10.98 0.32
N HIS A 147 -24.37 -10.55 1.38
CA HIS A 147 -24.21 -11.38 2.58
C HIS A 147 -25.56 -11.65 3.26
N TYR A 148 -26.48 -10.68 3.27
CA TYR A 148 -27.80 -10.89 3.86
C TYR A 148 -28.72 -11.70 2.94
N SER A 149 -28.64 -11.57 1.61
CA SER A 149 -29.30 -12.47 0.66
C SER A 149 -28.85 -13.93 0.83
N ILE A 150 -27.54 -14.18 1.02
CA ILE A 150 -26.99 -15.54 1.19
C ILE A 150 -27.57 -16.25 2.41
N VAL A 151 -27.81 -15.53 3.51
CA VAL A 151 -28.28 -16.14 4.77
C VAL A 151 -29.79 -16.11 4.96
N THR A 152 -30.54 -15.29 4.21
CA THR A 152 -32.02 -15.24 4.26
C THR A 152 -32.69 -15.91 3.06
N GLY A 153 -31.97 -16.14 1.95
CA GLY A 153 -32.55 -16.61 0.69
C GLY A 153 -33.43 -15.57 -0.04
N LEU A 154 -33.50 -14.33 0.46
CA LEU A 154 -34.34 -13.26 -0.07
C LEU A 154 -33.54 -12.32 -0.99
N TYR A 155 -34.24 -11.60 -1.87
CA TYR A 155 -33.65 -10.45 -2.58
C TYR A 155 -33.61 -9.19 -1.69
N PRO A 156 -32.74 -8.21 -2.00
CA PRO A 156 -32.63 -6.96 -1.25
C PRO A 156 -33.93 -6.16 -1.06
N ALA A 157 -34.86 -6.24 -2.02
CA ALA A 157 -36.18 -5.62 -1.92
C ALA A 157 -37.12 -6.26 -0.89
N HIS A 158 -36.80 -7.47 -0.41
CA HIS A 158 -37.58 -8.21 0.60
C HIS A 158 -36.90 -8.24 1.96
N HIS A 159 -35.56 -8.33 2.01
CA HIS A 159 -34.81 -8.32 3.27
C HIS A 159 -34.36 -6.92 3.76
N GLY A 160 -34.85 -5.85 3.14
CA GLY A 160 -34.63 -4.44 3.54
C GLY A 160 -33.25 -3.85 3.22
N ILE A 161 -32.18 -4.63 3.36
CA ILE A 161 -30.79 -4.22 3.13
C ILE A 161 -30.48 -4.03 1.63
N ILE A 162 -30.89 -2.89 1.06
CA ILE A 162 -30.75 -2.55 -0.37
C ILE A 162 -29.36 -2.04 -0.78
N ASN A 163 -28.56 -1.54 0.15
CA ASN A 163 -27.23 -0.97 -0.09
C ASN A 163 -26.40 -1.05 1.22
N ASN A 164 -25.07 -0.91 1.12
CA ASN A 164 -24.20 -0.70 2.30
C ASN A 164 -24.54 0.61 3.04
N HIS A 165 -25.02 1.63 2.31
CA HIS A 165 -25.52 2.89 2.87
C HIS A 165 -26.76 3.37 2.10
N PHE A 166 -27.82 3.76 2.79
CA PHE A 166 -29.03 4.34 2.16
C PHE A 166 -29.82 5.21 3.14
N LEU A 167 -30.80 5.95 2.62
CA LEU A 167 -31.77 6.75 3.37
C LEU A 167 -33.15 6.08 3.21
N ASP A 168 -33.89 5.90 4.29
CA ASP A 168 -35.33 5.58 4.18
C ASP A 168 -36.13 6.85 3.88
N PRO A 169 -36.79 6.97 2.72
CA PRO A 169 -37.59 8.14 2.37
C PRO A 169 -38.86 8.31 3.22
N LYS A 170 -39.25 7.33 4.05
CA LYS A 170 -40.43 7.43 4.93
C LYS A 170 -40.11 8.01 6.30
N THR A 171 -39.02 7.57 6.91
CA THR A 171 -38.58 8.02 8.25
C THR A 171 -37.56 9.16 8.22
N GLY A 172 -36.82 9.31 7.11
CA GLY A 172 -35.67 10.21 7.03
C GLY A 172 -34.42 9.68 7.71
N GLU A 173 -34.41 8.40 8.12
CA GLU A 173 -33.29 7.77 8.82
C GLU A 173 -32.27 7.15 7.85
N PHE A 174 -30.99 7.27 8.18
CA PHE A 174 -29.91 6.68 7.40
C PHE A 174 -29.52 5.30 7.93
N PHE A 175 -29.39 4.35 7.01
CA PHE A 175 -28.73 3.07 7.24
C PHE A 175 -27.25 3.15 6.86
N HIS A 176 -26.38 2.56 7.67
CA HIS A 176 -24.97 2.36 7.36
C HIS A 176 -24.53 0.94 7.79
N MET A 177 -23.34 0.50 7.36
CA MET A 177 -22.78 -0.80 7.77
C MET A 177 -22.54 -0.99 9.29
N ALA A 178 -22.80 0.03 10.11
CA ALA A 178 -22.76 -0.03 11.59
C ALA A 178 -24.16 0.05 12.24
N SER A 179 -25.24 0.09 11.45
CA SER A 179 -26.62 0.13 11.92
C SER A 179 -27.08 -1.25 12.39
N HIS A 180 -27.45 -1.37 13.67
CA HIS A 180 -27.85 -2.64 14.30
C HIS A 180 -29.34 -2.68 14.68
N GLU A 181 -30.12 -1.66 14.30
CA GLU A 181 -31.53 -1.54 14.67
C GLU A 181 -32.36 -2.59 13.90
N PRO A 182 -33.12 -3.50 14.58
CA PRO A 182 -33.79 -4.62 13.92
C PRO A 182 -34.76 -4.25 12.78
N LYS A 183 -35.27 -3.01 12.77
CA LYS A 183 -36.15 -2.46 11.71
C LYS A 183 -35.56 -2.55 10.29
N TRP A 184 -34.23 -2.58 10.15
CA TRP A 184 -33.55 -2.69 8.86
C TRP A 184 -33.41 -4.13 8.35
N TRP A 185 -33.40 -5.09 9.27
CA TRP A 185 -32.97 -6.46 9.06
C TRP A 185 -34.21 -7.37 8.93
N LEU A 186 -34.82 -7.35 7.75
CA LEU A 186 -36.09 -8.04 7.48
C LEU A 186 -35.88 -9.48 6.97
N GLY A 187 -36.83 -10.35 7.26
CA GLY A 187 -36.76 -11.78 6.95
C GLY A 187 -36.16 -12.57 8.10
N GLU A 188 -35.78 -13.82 7.82
CA GLU A 188 -35.27 -14.77 8.81
C GLU A 188 -33.90 -15.28 8.32
N PRO A 189 -32.80 -15.02 9.04
CA PRO A 189 -31.47 -15.50 8.66
C PRO A 189 -31.21 -16.88 9.25
N LEU A 190 -30.40 -17.67 8.53
CA LEU A 190 -30.04 -19.08 8.80
C LEU A 190 -29.72 -19.47 10.26
N TRP A 191 -29.28 -18.53 11.10
CA TRP A 191 -28.92 -18.77 12.50
C TRP A 191 -30.10 -18.62 13.49
N GLU A 192 -31.24 -18.07 13.06
CA GLU A 192 -32.49 -18.04 13.85
C GLU A 192 -33.43 -19.23 13.51
N THR A 193 -33.23 -19.87 12.36
CA THR A 193 -34.07 -20.96 11.80
C THR A 193 -33.75 -22.37 12.35
N VAL A 194 -32.73 -22.52 13.21
CA VAL A 194 -32.05 -23.80 13.51
C VAL A 194 -32.34 -24.43 14.88
#